data_AF-A0A158QBV5-F1
#
_entry.id   AF-A0A158QBV5-F1
#
_cell.length_a   1.000
_cell.length_b   1.000
_cell.length_c   1.000
_cell.angle_alpha   90.00
_cell.angle_beta   90.00
_cell.angle_gamma   90.00
#
_symmetry.space_group_name_H-M   'P 1'
#
loop_
_entity.id
_entity.type
_entity.pdbx_description
1 polymer ?
#
loop_
_entity_poly.entity_id
_entity_poly.type
_entity_poly.pdbx_seq_one_letter_code
_entity_poly.pdbx_strand_id
1 'polypeptide(L)'
;MHTVDVGRDTPEEEHPQLLIDKLNFCCTVYDFTLYDPSKLPGKKAKTATLKEISAYLFESPAPSITSEEEVYAACTHLFATNIFRPLPPPSVSSLVSAGHPYEPPDSADEEDTLEPAWPHLELVYEIFLRFLSLLDIKTLFLKKYIDQVFILNLFTIFDTEDRRERACAKMILHKIYAKIIQLRNFIRSQMIITFQSFVYESEQFNGIGELLEIFGSIVSGYQTPLKPEQIESLRKVILPLHKPWSISTYHPQLAYCIVQFLEKDTSLLKYIVNEGILRFWPKAHSAKTVMFLNELEECLEMVNEADFVTVMVPVFKRLAAGYTNTHFQLAERSLIVTYNATLFNMASNYVDVILPIVLPALNAALHHWHIGIQGHAESILDKWKEVNPELFDQCMRELAHNKELEKKHHDESKSLWNTIEKFAARHSHDYALLNDKNEKRNSVGDDQSNSVQKVLSEKIFNGISSINPIPTRNE
;
A
#
# COMPACT_ATOMS: atom_id res chain seq x y z
N MET A 1 35.12 -33.35 23.25
CA MET A 1 34.03 -33.01 22.33
C MET A 1 34.11 -31.58 21.79
N HIS A 2 34.43 -30.55 22.61
CA HIS A 2 34.48 -29.14 22.15
C HIS A 2 35.68 -28.71 21.29
N THR A 3 36.53 -29.63 20.85
CA THR A 3 37.82 -29.31 20.20
C THR A 3 38.10 -30.08 18.91
N VAL A 4 37.20 -30.95 18.47
CA VAL A 4 37.43 -31.79 17.27
C VAL A 4 36.75 -31.09 16.09
N ASP A 5 37.52 -30.64 15.09
CA ASP A 5 36.99 -30.00 13.89
C ASP A 5 36.32 -31.04 12.98
N VAL A 6 35.04 -30.82 12.61
CA VAL A 6 34.27 -31.78 11.79
C VAL A 6 35.00 -32.09 10.48
N GLY A 7 35.65 -31.10 9.86
CA GLY A 7 36.26 -31.25 8.53
C GLY A 7 37.73 -31.67 8.52
N ARG A 8 38.47 -31.50 9.62
CA ARG A 8 39.95 -31.67 9.61
C ARG A 8 40.49 -32.82 10.47
N ASP A 9 39.79 -33.21 11.54
CA ASP A 9 40.34 -34.11 12.56
C ASP A 9 39.58 -35.46 12.69
N THR A 10 38.52 -35.68 11.91
CA THR A 10 37.64 -36.87 12.01
C THR A 10 37.56 -37.66 10.70
N PRO A 11 37.46 -39.01 10.72
CA PRO A 11 37.20 -39.82 9.53
C PRO A 11 35.85 -39.46 8.89
N GLU A 12 35.74 -39.47 7.55
CA GLU A 12 34.53 -39.08 6.80
C GLU A 12 33.25 -39.82 7.25
N GLU A 13 33.39 -41.05 7.76
CA GLU A 13 32.28 -41.87 8.27
C GLU A 13 31.67 -41.35 9.58
N GLU A 14 32.44 -40.61 10.40
CA GLU A 14 31.98 -40.07 11.69
C GLU A 14 31.44 -38.64 11.58
N HIS A 15 31.62 -38.00 10.42
CA HIS A 15 31.21 -36.61 10.19
C HIS A 15 29.72 -36.37 10.43
N PRO A 16 28.78 -37.23 9.97
CA PRO A 16 27.35 -36.98 10.17
C PRO A 16 26.95 -37.01 11.64
N GLN A 17 27.45 -37.98 12.41
CA GLN A 17 27.13 -38.09 13.83
C GLN A 17 27.70 -36.94 14.64
N LEU A 18 28.96 -36.55 14.37
CA LEU A 18 29.59 -35.41 15.04
C LEU A 18 28.87 -34.10 14.70
N LEU A 19 28.40 -33.94 13.45
CA LEU A 19 27.59 -32.80 13.05
C LEU A 19 26.28 -32.76 13.84
N ILE A 20 25.56 -33.89 13.97
CA ILE A 20 24.32 -33.98 14.75
C ILE A 20 24.55 -33.59 16.21
N ASP A 21 25.62 -34.10 16.83
CA ASP A 21 25.96 -33.78 18.22
C ASP A 21 26.23 -32.28 18.41
N LYS A 22 26.93 -31.65 17.45
CA LYS A 22 27.21 -30.21 17.47
C LYS A 22 25.95 -29.36 17.23
N LEU A 23 25.06 -29.79 16.33
CA LEU A 23 23.77 -29.15 16.10
C LEU A 23 22.92 -29.19 17.39
N ASN A 24 22.84 -30.36 18.03
CA ASN A 24 22.10 -30.54 19.29
C ASN A 24 22.69 -29.72 20.44
N PHE A 25 24.02 -29.61 20.53
CA PHE A 25 24.67 -28.72 21.49
C PHE A 25 24.22 -27.26 21.31
N CYS A 26 24.12 -26.80 20.06
CA CYS A 26 23.69 -25.46 19.70
C CYS A 26 22.18 -25.20 19.92
N CYS A 27 21.37 -26.20 20.24
CA CYS A 27 19.97 -26.02 20.67
C CYS A 27 19.83 -25.37 22.05
N THR A 28 20.91 -25.29 22.84
CA THR A 28 20.90 -24.59 24.13
C THR A 28 20.73 -23.08 23.91
N VAL A 29 19.59 -22.52 24.31
CA VAL A 29 19.27 -21.09 24.18
C VAL A 29 19.89 -20.30 25.34
N TYR A 30 20.46 -19.14 25.03
CA TYR A 30 21.01 -18.21 26.02
C TYR A 30 20.27 -16.88 25.94
N ASP A 31 19.95 -16.32 27.10
CA ASP A 31 19.37 -14.97 27.20
C ASP A 31 20.47 -13.91 27.05
N PHE A 32 20.27 -12.97 26.12
CA PHE A 32 21.17 -11.84 25.85
C PHE A 32 20.69 -10.51 26.42
N THR A 33 19.49 -10.47 26.99
CA THR A 33 18.93 -9.25 27.61
C THR A 33 19.56 -8.96 28.96
N LEU A 34 19.99 -10.00 29.69
CA LEU A 34 20.65 -9.89 30.98
C LEU A 34 22.14 -10.27 30.88
N TYR A 35 22.99 -9.43 31.49
CA TYR A 35 24.41 -9.74 31.61
C TYR A 35 24.67 -10.75 32.73
N ASP A 36 25.01 -11.98 32.35
CA ASP A 36 25.40 -13.06 33.27
C ASP A 36 26.81 -13.58 32.93
N PRO A 37 27.84 -13.27 33.76
CA PRO A 37 29.21 -13.74 33.57
C PRO A 37 29.34 -15.27 33.54
N SER A 38 28.48 -15.99 34.27
CA SER A 38 28.55 -17.46 34.38
C SER A 38 28.19 -18.14 33.06
N LYS A 39 27.38 -17.49 32.23
CA LYS A 39 26.93 -17.98 30.92
C LYS A 39 27.86 -17.55 29.78
N LEU A 40 28.78 -16.62 30.02
CA LEU A 40 29.70 -16.11 29.00
C LEU A 40 30.56 -17.21 28.34
N PRO A 41 31.12 -18.19 29.07
CA PRO A 41 31.86 -19.30 28.45
C PRO A 41 30.97 -20.14 27.53
N GLY A 42 29.74 -20.43 27.96
CA GLY A 42 28.75 -21.17 27.17
C GLY A 42 28.33 -20.42 25.90
N LYS A 43 28.09 -19.10 26.01
CA LYS A 43 27.79 -18.24 24.85
C LYS A 43 28.93 -18.26 23.82
N LYS A 44 30.18 -18.13 24.27
CA LYS A 44 31.37 -18.19 23.41
C LYS A 44 31.56 -19.56 22.76
N ALA A 45 31.37 -20.64 23.52
CA ALA A 45 31.45 -22.00 23.01
C ALA A 45 30.42 -22.24 21.90
N LYS A 46 29.14 -21.85 22.13
CA LYS A 46 28.09 -21.94 21.13
C LYS A 46 28.42 -21.14 19.87
N THR A 47 28.92 -19.89 20.01
CA THR A 47 29.34 -19.09 18.86
C THR A 47 30.44 -19.78 18.06
N ALA A 48 31.45 -20.34 18.72
CA ALA A 48 32.53 -21.06 18.04
C ALA A 48 32.01 -22.29 17.29
N THR A 49 31.16 -23.10 17.94
CA THR A 49 30.55 -24.29 17.33
C THR A 49 29.66 -23.95 16.14
N LEU A 50 28.83 -22.90 16.23
CA LEU A 50 28.00 -22.44 15.12
C LEU A 50 28.85 -21.98 13.92
N LYS A 51 29.92 -21.23 14.16
CA LYS A 51 30.85 -20.82 13.09
C LYS A 51 31.53 -22.01 12.42
N GLU A 52 31.91 -22.99 13.21
CA GLU A 52 32.51 -24.22 12.70
C GLU A 52 31.51 -25.02 11.84
N ILE A 53 30.27 -25.20 12.30
CA ILE A 53 29.21 -25.85 11.50
C ILE A 53 28.97 -25.07 10.20
N SER A 54 28.88 -23.74 10.27
CA SER A 54 28.69 -22.89 9.10
C SER A 54 29.83 -23.06 8.08
N ALA A 55 31.09 -23.09 8.55
CA ALA A 55 32.26 -23.34 7.72
C ALA A 55 32.25 -24.75 7.12
N TYR A 56 31.91 -25.79 7.89
CA TYR A 56 31.80 -27.16 7.41
C TYR A 56 30.77 -27.29 6.29
N LEU A 57 29.59 -26.68 6.44
CA LEU A 57 28.56 -26.65 5.38
C LEU A 57 28.98 -25.88 4.13
N PHE A 58 30.01 -25.03 4.21
CA PHE A 58 30.55 -24.28 3.08
C PHE A 58 31.68 -25.02 2.36
N GLU A 59 32.58 -25.66 3.11
CA GLU A 59 33.78 -26.31 2.59
C GLU A 59 33.54 -27.74 2.10
N SER A 60 32.61 -28.47 2.71
CA SER A 60 32.46 -29.92 2.48
C SER A 60 31.53 -30.23 1.29
N PRO A 61 31.87 -31.17 0.40
CA PRO A 61 30.97 -31.60 -0.67
C PRO A 61 29.71 -32.21 -0.04
N ALA A 62 28.56 -31.83 -0.58
CA ALA A 62 27.23 -32.17 -0.09
C ALA A 62 26.87 -33.66 0.18
N PRO A 63 27.54 -34.72 -0.36
CA PRO A 63 27.01 -36.09 -0.28
C PRO A 63 26.85 -36.68 1.13
N SER A 64 27.78 -36.44 2.06
CA SER A 64 27.70 -37.00 3.42
C SER A 64 26.56 -36.37 4.23
N ILE A 65 26.36 -35.06 4.07
CA ILE A 65 25.32 -34.28 4.76
C ILE A 65 23.93 -34.58 4.19
N THR A 66 23.80 -34.71 2.87
CA THR A 66 22.48 -34.88 2.23
C THR A 66 21.97 -36.32 2.26
N SER A 67 22.83 -37.29 2.60
CA SER A 67 22.49 -38.71 2.62
C SER A 67 21.71 -39.14 3.85
N GLU A 68 22.05 -38.61 5.02
CA GLU A 68 21.49 -39.01 6.32
C GLU A 68 20.24 -38.22 6.69
N GLU A 69 19.14 -38.90 7.03
CA GLU A 69 17.88 -38.25 7.41
C GLU A 69 17.97 -37.52 8.76
N GLU A 70 18.75 -38.05 9.71
CA GLU A 70 18.91 -37.48 11.05
C GLU A 70 19.52 -36.07 11.04
N VAL A 71 20.36 -35.77 10.04
CA VAL A 71 20.92 -34.43 9.85
C VAL A 71 19.82 -33.41 9.50
N TYR A 72 18.80 -33.81 8.72
CA TYR A 72 17.67 -32.94 8.38
C TYR A 72 16.82 -32.63 9.62
N ALA A 73 16.61 -33.65 10.48
CA ALA A 73 15.93 -33.49 11.76
C ALA A 73 16.69 -32.51 12.66
N ALA A 74 18.00 -32.72 12.83
CA ALA A 74 18.85 -31.90 13.68
C ALA A 74 18.94 -30.43 13.19
N CYS A 75 19.12 -30.20 11.88
CA CYS A 75 19.12 -28.85 11.31
C CYS A 75 17.79 -28.11 11.50
N THR A 76 16.67 -28.81 11.26
CA THR A 76 15.33 -28.22 11.43
C THR A 76 15.03 -27.95 12.90
N HIS A 77 15.46 -28.84 13.79
CA HIS A 77 15.32 -28.69 15.24
C HIS A 77 16.17 -27.54 15.79
N LEU A 78 17.42 -27.39 15.32
CA LEU A 78 18.28 -26.25 15.66
C LEU A 78 17.60 -24.93 15.30
N PHE A 79 17.09 -24.84 14.08
CA PHE A 79 16.39 -23.64 13.60
C PHE A 79 15.16 -23.34 14.44
N ALA A 80 14.25 -24.32 14.57
CA ALA A 80 13.01 -24.15 15.32
C ALA A 80 13.25 -23.72 16.78
N THR A 81 14.23 -24.34 17.45
CA THR A 81 14.50 -24.09 18.88
C THR A 81 15.07 -22.70 19.14
N ASN A 82 15.86 -22.14 18.21
CA ASN A 82 16.49 -20.84 18.40
C ASN A 82 15.64 -19.68 17.86
N ILE A 83 14.85 -19.93 16.81
CA ILE A 83 14.19 -18.88 16.03
C ILE A 83 12.73 -18.72 16.44
N PHE A 84 11.99 -19.83 16.59
CA PHE A 84 10.57 -19.79 16.91
C PHE A 84 10.36 -19.43 18.38
N ARG A 85 10.13 -18.14 18.62
CA ARG A 85 9.91 -17.55 19.93
C ARG A 85 8.76 -16.54 19.86
N PRO A 86 8.06 -16.29 20.97
CA PRO A 86 7.19 -15.13 21.08
C PRO A 86 8.01 -13.86 20.86
N LEU A 87 7.52 -12.99 19.99
CA LEU A 87 8.14 -11.68 19.77
C LEU A 87 7.94 -10.77 20.99
N PRO A 88 8.88 -9.86 21.28
CA PRO A 88 8.68 -8.86 22.31
C PRO A 88 7.46 -7.98 21.99
N PRO A 89 6.83 -7.35 23.00
CA PRO A 89 5.78 -6.38 22.76
C PRO A 89 6.27 -5.26 21.82
N PRO A 90 5.41 -4.71 20.94
CA PRO A 90 5.78 -3.61 20.05
C PRO A 90 6.34 -2.44 20.84
N SER A 91 7.36 -1.79 20.28
CA SER A 91 7.93 -0.57 20.85
C SER A 91 6.86 0.54 20.92
N VAL A 92 7.01 1.45 21.89
CA VAL A 92 6.09 2.60 22.02
C VAL A 92 6.08 3.45 20.74
N SER A 93 7.20 3.51 20.02
CA SER A 93 7.33 4.17 18.72
C SER A 93 6.43 3.52 17.66
N SER A 94 6.49 2.19 17.54
CA SER A 94 5.65 1.43 16.61
C SER A 94 4.15 1.52 16.91
N LEU A 95 3.77 1.78 18.17
CA LEU A 95 2.37 2.00 18.56
C LEU A 95 1.87 3.43 18.25
N VAL A 96 2.77 4.42 18.22
CA VAL A 96 2.42 5.83 17.91
C VAL A 96 2.38 6.08 16.41
N SER A 97 3.27 5.43 15.64
CA SER A 97 3.32 5.52 14.18
C SER A 97 2.17 4.78 13.48
N ALA A 98 1.53 3.84 14.18
CA ALA A 98 0.28 3.20 13.77
C ALA A 98 -0.92 4.17 13.86
N GLY A 99 -0.96 5.18 12.98
CA GLY A 99 -2.17 5.95 12.70
C GLY A 99 -2.11 7.46 12.96
N HIS A 100 -0.94 8.07 13.19
CA HIS A 100 -0.88 9.52 13.36
C HIS A 100 -0.68 10.27 12.01
N PRO A 101 -1.63 11.11 11.56
CA PRO A 101 -1.58 11.76 10.23
C PRO A 101 -0.49 12.84 10.04
N TYR A 102 0.35 13.06 11.06
CA TYR A 102 1.23 14.22 11.18
C TYR A 102 2.71 13.85 11.32
N GLU A 103 3.08 12.59 11.16
CA GLU A 103 4.50 12.21 11.16
C GLU A 103 5.18 12.64 9.86
N PRO A 104 6.31 13.35 9.92
CA PRO A 104 7.11 13.68 8.75
C PRO A 104 7.56 12.39 8.05
N PRO A 105 7.63 12.35 6.71
CA PRO A 105 8.08 11.16 5.96
C PRO A 105 9.50 10.68 6.34
N ASP A 106 10.29 11.54 7.01
CA ASP A 106 11.65 11.24 7.49
C ASP A 106 11.67 10.51 8.86
N SER A 107 10.53 10.21 9.49
CA SER A 107 10.47 9.32 10.68
C SER A 107 10.51 7.84 10.32
N ALA A 108 10.50 7.46 9.04
CA ALA A 108 10.68 6.07 8.60
C ALA A 108 12.09 5.48 8.90
N ASP A 109 13.03 6.36 9.31
CA ASP A 109 14.35 6.02 9.83
C ASP A 109 14.35 5.87 11.37
N GLU A 110 13.19 5.57 11.98
CA GLU A 110 13.12 5.15 13.38
C GLU A 110 14.07 3.96 13.63
N GLU A 111 14.87 4.05 14.71
CA GLU A 111 15.82 3.01 15.14
C GLU A 111 15.06 1.69 15.34
N ASP A 112 15.20 0.76 14.39
CA ASP A 112 14.65 -0.58 14.54
C ASP A 112 15.14 -1.19 15.86
N THR A 113 14.22 -1.74 16.68
CA THR A 113 14.62 -2.45 17.89
C THR A 113 15.46 -3.67 17.49
N LEU A 114 16.76 -3.59 17.78
CA LEU A 114 17.70 -4.65 17.44
C LEU A 114 17.55 -5.83 18.39
N GLU A 115 17.53 -7.05 17.84
CA GLU A 115 17.46 -8.28 18.63
C GLU A 115 18.79 -8.53 19.39
N PRO A 116 18.79 -8.56 20.74
CA PRO A 116 20.02 -8.75 21.52
C PRO A 116 20.72 -10.09 21.26
N ALA A 117 19.95 -11.14 20.92
CA ALA A 117 20.49 -12.46 20.61
C ALA A 117 21.06 -12.58 19.17
N TRP A 118 21.07 -11.50 18.39
CA TRP A 118 21.51 -11.50 16.98
C TRP A 118 22.84 -12.23 16.71
N PRO A 119 23.90 -12.11 17.54
CA PRO A 119 25.17 -12.83 17.29
C PRO A 119 25.04 -14.35 17.24
N HIS A 120 23.99 -14.93 17.85
CA HIS A 120 23.67 -16.36 17.72
C HIS A 120 22.65 -16.59 16.61
N LEU A 121 21.61 -15.76 16.50
CA LEU A 121 20.55 -15.93 15.51
C LEU A 121 21.06 -15.80 14.07
N GLU A 122 21.93 -14.83 13.79
CA GLU A 122 22.55 -14.62 12.48
C GLU A 122 23.19 -15.92 11.96
N LEU A 123 23.96 -16.60 12.81
CA LEU A 123 24.63 -17.85 12.47
C LEU A 123 23.62 -19.00 12.26
N VAL A 124 22.54 -19.06 13.05
CA VAL A 124 21.49 -20.07 12.88
C VAL A 124 20.74 -19.86 11.56
N TYR A 125 20.40 -18.61 11.22
CA TYR A 125 19.81 -18.26 9.93
C TYR A 125 20.74 -18.62 8.77
N GLU A 126 22.02 -18.28 8.88
CA GLU A 126 23.04 -18.58 7.89
C GLU A 126 23.19 -20.10 7.65
N ILE A 127 23.33 -20.88 8.72
CA ILE A 127 23.42 -22.34 8.67
C ILE A 127 22.19 -22.93 7.96
N PHE A 128 20.99 -22.50 8.35
CA PHE A 128 19.77 -23.05 7.76
C PHE A 128 19.58 -22.63 6.30
N LEU A 129 19.94 -21.39 5.94
CA LEU A 129 19.96 -20.92 4.55
C LEU A 129 20.94 -21.71 3.69
N ARG A 130 22.16 -21.96 4.20
CA ARG A 130 23.18 -22.78 3.53
C ARG A 130 22.69 -24.22 3.36
N PHE A 131 22.15 -24.81 4.41
CA PHE A 131 21.54 -26.13 4.38
C PHE A 131 20.46 -26.24 3.30
N LEU A 132 19.49 -25.32 3.29
CA LEU A 132 18.44 -25.29 2.24
C LEU A 132 19.00 -25.02 0.83
N SER A 133 20.21 -24.46 0.70
CA SER A 133 20.85 -24.16 -0.57
C SER A 133 21.70 -25.30 -1.13
N LEU A 134 21.89 -26.40 -0.38
CA LEU A 134 22.61 -27.57 -0.88
C LEU A 134 21.94 -28.11 -2.16
N LEU A 135 22.77 -28.47 -3.14
CA LEU A 135 22.34 -28.92 -4.47
C LEU A 135 21.60 -30.26 -4.40
N ASP A 136 22.14 -31.23 -3.67
CA ASP A 136 21.61 -32.60 -3.57
C ASP A 136 20.61 -32.80 -2.42
N ILE A 137 19.95 -31.73 -1.97
CA ILE A 137 19.03 -31.83 -0.84
C ILE A 137 17.78 -32.65 -1.19
N LYS A 138 17.50 -33.68 -0.38
CA LYS A 138 16.39 -34.61 -0.59
C LYS A 138 15.10 -34.00 -0.04
N THR A 139 14.23 -33.53 -0.94
CA THR A 139 12.91 -32.97 -0.58
C THR A 139 12.02 -33.97 0.16
N LEU A 140 12.24 -35.28 -0.04
CA LEU A 140 11.54 -36.35 0.67
C LEU A 140 11.80 -36.35 2.19
N PHE A 141 13.00 -35.94 2.62
CA PHE A 141 13.34 -35.82 4.04
C PHE A 141 12.89 -34.48 4.60
N LEU A 142 13.12 -33.38 3.88
CA LEU A 142 12.69 -32.03 4.31
C LEU A 142 11.21 -31.97 4.68
N LYS A 143 10.33 -32.54 3.85
CA LYS A 143 8.88 -32.49 4.06
C LYS A 143 8.40 -33.21 5.33
N LYS A 144 9.23 -34.05 5.96
CA LYS A 144 8.88 -34.71 7.23
C LYS A 144 9.04 -33.78 8.43
N TYR A 145 9.94 -32.80 8.32
CA TYR A 145 10.31 -31.89 9.42
C TYR A 145 9.83 -30.45 9.19
N ILE A 146 9.64 -30.05 7.93
CA ILE A 146 9.06 -28.75 7.56
C ILE A 146 7.60 -29.00 7.16
N ASP A 147 6.69 -28.80 8.11
CA ASP A 147 5.26 -28.95 7.95
C ASP A 147 4.53 -27.60 7.99
N GLN A 148 3.19 -27.62 8.02
CA GLN A 148 2.40 -26.40 8.08
C GLN A 148 2.63 -25.60 9.38
N VAL A 149 2.88 -26.27 10.50
CA VAL A 149 3.14 -25.63 11.79
C VAL A 149 4.47 -24.89 11.75
N PHE A 150 5.50 -25.48 11.16
CA PHE A 150 6.78 -24.82 10.91
C PHE A 150 6.59 -23.53 10.11
N ILE A 151 5.77 -23.56 9.05
CA ILE A 151 5.47 -22.37 8.25
C ILE A 151 4.75 -21.32 9.07
N LEU A 152 3.72 -21.68 9.84
CA LEU A 152 3.00 -20.72 10.69
C LEU A 152 3.94 -20.03 11.69
N ASN A 153 4.80 -20.79 12.36
CA ASN A 153 5.82 -20.22 13.26
C ASN A 153 6.84 -19.36 12.51
N LEU A 154 7.16 -19.67 11.26
CA LEU A 154 8.02 -18.79 10.45
C LEU A 154 7.30 -17.47 10.10
N PHE A 155 6.00 -17.51 9.81
CA PHE A 155 5.19 -16.32 9.56
C PHE A 155 5.10 -15.40 10.78
N THR A 156 5.05 -15.94 12.00
CA THR A 156 5.07 -15.08 13.20
C THR A 156 6.37 -14.29 13.31
N ILE A 157 7.49 -14.81 12.80
CA ILE A 157 8.78 -14.10 12.83
C ILE A 157 8.84 -12.93 11.86
N PHE A 158 8.03 -12.92 10.79
CA PHE A 158 7.96 -11.75 9.89
C PHE A 158 7.47 -10.49 10.59
N ASP A 159 6.84 -10.60 11.75
CA ASP A 159 6.37 -9.45 12.54
C ASP A 159 7.43 -8.88 13.49
N THR A 160 8.67 -9.39 13.46
CA THR A 160 9.80 -8.82 14.24
C THR A 160 10.12 -7.40 13.77
N GLU A 161 10.52 -6.52 14.69
CA GLU A 161 10.96 -5.14 14.39
C GLU A 161 12.34 -5.11 13.71
N ASP A 162 13.18 -6.13 13.92
CA ASP A 162 14.53 -6.21 13.35
C ASP A 162 14.51 -6.54 11.84
N ARG A 163 14.83 -5.54 11.00
CA ARG A 163 14.92 -5.69 9.53
C ARG A 163 15.83 -6.84 9.08
N ARG A 164 16.91 -7.12 9.83
CA ARG A 164 17.88 -8.16 9.47
C ARG A 164 17.24 -9.53 9.60
N GLU A 165 16.48 -9.74 10.67
CA GLU A 165 15.75 -10.98 10.93
C GLU A 165 14.68 -11.22 9.86
N ARG A 166 13.91 -10.18 9.50
CA ARG A 166 12.92 -10.25 8.41
C ARG A 166 13.56 -10.61 7.06
N ALA A 167 14.71 -10.02 6.74
CA ALA A 167 15.44 -10.33 5.51
C ALA A 167 15.88 -11.81 5.44
N CYS A 168 16.36 -12.37 6.55
CA CYS A 168 16.71 -13.80 6.61
C CYS A 168 15.46 -14.70 6.52
N ALA A 169 14.37 -14.36 7.23
CA ALA A 169 13.10 -15.09 7.16
C ALA A 169 12.52 -15.10 5.74
N LYS A 170 12.58 -13.97 5.03
CA LYS A 170 12.24 -13.84 3.60
C LYS A 170 12.97 -14.86 2.75
N MET A 171 14.30 -14.91 2.87
CA MET A 171 15.13 -15.82 2.08
C MET A 171 14.80 -17.30 2.36
N ILE A 172 14.55 -17.65 3.62
CA ILE A 172 14.18 -19.01 4.03
C ILE A 172 12.82 -19.39 3.45
N LEU A 173 11.79 -18.56 3.68
CA LEU A 173 10.43 -18.83 3.21
C LEU A 173 10.41 -18.99 1.68
N HIS A 174 11.14 -18.15 0.95
CA HIS A 174 11.27 -18.26 -0.49
C HIS A 174 11.93 -19.58 -0.93
N LYS A 175 13.02 -20.00 -0.29
CA LYS A 175 13.67 -21.29 -0.58
C LYS A 175 12.76 -22.49 -0.28
N ILE A 176 12.04 -22.44 0.85
CA ILE A 176 11.05 -23.47 1.20
C ILE A 176 9.96 -23.54 0.12
N TYR A 177 9.41 -22.40 -0.29
CA TYR A 177 8.40 -22.34 -1.36
C TYR A 177 8.91 -22.94 -2.68
N ALA A 178 10.16 -22.63 -3.05
CA ALA A 178 10.77 -23.14 -4.26
C ALA A 178 10.96 -24.67 -4.21
N LYS A 179 11.49 -25.20 -3.11
CA LYS A 179 11.89 -26.61 -2.97
C LYS A 179 10.76 -27.56 -2.56
N ILE A 180 9.83 -27.14 -1.70
CA ILE A 180 8.76 -28.01 -1.15
C ILE A 180 7.42 -27.67 -1.81
N ILE A 181 7.16 -28.30 -2.96
CA ILE A 181 5.98 -28.03 -3.79
C ILE A 181 4.66 -28.22 -3.01
N GLN A 182 4.60 -29.20 -2.10
CA GLN A 182 3.40 -29.52 -1.32
C GLN A 182 2.96 -28.37 -0.41
N LEU A 183 3.88 -27.50 0.02
CA LEU A 183 3.58 -26.37 0.89
C LEU A 183 3.19 -25.10 0.12
N ARG A 184 3.36 -25.06 -1.20
CA ARG A 184 3.11 -23.83 -1.99
C ARG A 184 1.70 -23.28 -1.83
N ASN A 185 0.69 -24.14 -1.86
CA ASN A 185 -0.69 -23.72 -1.68
C ASN A 185 -0.94 -23.17 -0.27
N PHE A 186 -0.37 -23.82 0.74
CA PHE A 186 -0.48 -23.38 2.12
C PHE A 186 0.20 -22.02 2.33
N ILE A 187 1.44 -21.85 1.87
CA ILE A 187 2.20 -20.59 1.95
C ILE A 187 1.45 -19.44 1.27
N ARG A 188 0.95 -19.64 0.03
CA ARG A 188 0.16 -18.61 -0.66
C ARG A 188 -1.11 -18.24 0.10
N SER A 189 -1.81 -19.25 0.65
CA SER A 189 -3.03 -19.01 1.44
C SER A 189 -2.71 -18.23 2.70
N GLN A 190 -1.59 -18.54 3.37
CA GLN A 190 -1.17 -17.83 4.56
C GLN A 190 -0.74 -16.39 4.26
N MET A 191 -0.01 -16.14 3.17
CA MET A 191 0.27 -14.76 2.71
C MET A 191 -1.02 -13.97 2.48
N ILE A 192 -2.01 -14.57 1.82
CA ILE A 192 -3.30 -13.92 1.57
C ILE A 192 -4.02 -13.59 2.88
N ILE A 193 -4.06 -14.52 3.84
CA ILE A 193 -4.68 -14.31 5.15
C ILE A 193 -3.95 -13.18 5.90
N THR A 194 -2.62 -13.18 5.92
CA THR A 194 -1.81 -12.13 6.56
C THR A 194 -2.08 -10.76 5.93
N PHE A 195 -2.12 -10.65 4.59
CA PHE A 195 -2.43 -9.40 3.92
C PHE A 195 -3.86 -8.92 4.21
N GLN A 196 -4.83 -9.82 4.26
CA GLN A 196 -6.22 -9.48 4.58
C GLN A 196 -6.37 -9.01 6.03
N SER A 197 -5.79 -9.73 6.99
CA SER A 197 -5.80 -9.33 8.40
C SER A 197 -5.10 -7.98 8.61
N PHE A 198 -3.97 -7.75 7.94
CA PHE A 198 -3.29 -6.45 7.95
C PHE A 198 -4.19 -5.32 7.43
N VAL A 199 -4.84 -5.47 6.28
CA VAL A 199 -5.66 -4.39 5.68
C VAL A 199 -6.98 -4.15 6.43
N TYR A 200 -7.61 -5.19 6.97
CA TYR A 200 -8.99 -5.12 7.47
C TYR A 200 -9.13 -5.19 8.99
N GLU A 201 -8.10 -5.62 9.72
CA GLU A 201 -8.19 -5.85 11.16
C GLU A 201 -7.25 -4.95 11.96
N SER A 202 -5.92 -5.10 11.78
CA SER A 202 -4.94 -4.48 12.68
C SER A 202 -4.23 -3.25 12.10
N GLU A 203 -4.07 -3.15 10.78
CA GLU A 203 -3.10 -2.25 10.11
C GLU A 203 -1.68 -2.31 10.73
N GLN A 204 -1.37 -3.42 11.41
CA GLN A 204 -0.12 -3.65 12.13
C GLN A 204 0.44 -5.01 11.74
N PHE A 205 1.52 -4.98 10.95
CA PHE A 205 2.37 -6.14 10.63
C PHE A 205 3.68 -5.63 9.99
N ASN A 206 4.84 -5.96 10.57
CA ASN A 206 6.12 -5.37 10.13
C ASN A 206 6.64 -5.92 8.80
N GLY A 207 6.33 -7.18 8.48
CA GLY A 207 6.92 -7.91 7.34
C GLY A 207 6.14 -7.87 6.02
N ILE A 208 5.26 -6.88 5.81
CA ILE A 208 4.43 -6.82 4.58
C ILE A 208 5.30 -6.67 3.33
N GLY A 209 6.33 -5.83 3.37
CA GLY A 209 7.25 -5.63 2.25
C GLY A 209 7.96 -6.91 1.85
N GLU A 210 8.54 -7.62 2.81
CA GLU A 210 9.27 -8.87 2.57
C GLU A 210 8.36 -9.98 2.04
N LEU A 211 7.13 -10.08 2.54
CA LEU A 211 6.14 -11.03 2.02
C LEU A 211 5.70 -10.66 0.60
N LEU A 212 5.56 -9.37 0.28
CA LEU A 212 5.25 -8.89 -1.07
C LEU A 212 6.36 -9.17 -2.07
N GLU A 213 7.63 -9.08 -1.69
CA GLU A 213 8.73 -9.48 -2.58
C GLU A 213 8.63 -10.96 -2.98
N ILE A 214 8.34 -11.83 -2.01
CA ILE A 214 8.15 -13.25 -2.29
C ILE A 214 6.91 -13.46 -3.16
N PHE A 215 5.81 -12.77 -2.83
CA PHE A 215 4.58 -12.88 -3.60
C PHE A 215 4.75 -12.38 -5.05
N GLY A 216 5.47 -11.28 -5.27
CA GLY A 216 5.81 -10.79 -6.61
C GLY A 216 6.65 -11.80 -7.39
N SER A 217 7.64 -12.43 -6.76
CA SER A 217 8.42 -13.53 -7.38
C SER A 217 7.53 -14.74 -7.72
N ILE A 218 6.57 -15.07 -6.87
CA ILE A 218 5.58 -16.12 -7.12
C ILE A 218 4.70 -15.77 -8.34
N VAL A 219 4.24 -14.53 -8.45
CA VAL A 219 3.44 -14.03 -9.58
C VAL A 219 4.23 -14.09 -10.87
N SER A 220 5.51 -13.72 -10.84
CA SER A 220 6.43 -13.86 -11.98
C SER A 220 6.51 -15.31 -12.48
N GLY A 221 6.37 -16.29 -11.58
CA GLY A 221 6.33 -17.72 -11.91
C GLY A 221 4.97 -18.25 -12.40
N TYR A 222 3.91 -17.44 -12.42
CA TYR A 222 2.59 -17.89 -12.88
C TYR A 222 2.58 -18.19 -14.39
N GLN A 223 1.86 -19.25 -14.73
CA GLN A 223 1.59 -19.64 -16.10
C GLN A 223 0.44 -18.80 -16.67
N THR A 224 0.56 -18.43 -17.94
CA THR A 224 -0.48 -17.73 -18.70
C THR A 224 -1.32 -18.75 -19.49
N PRO A 225 -2.65 -18.59 -19.59
CA PRO A 225 -3.46 -17.52 -18.98
C PRO A 225 -3.57 -17.67 -17.46
N LEU A 226 -3.70 -16.53 -16.77
CA LEU A 226 -3.88 -16.50 -15.32
C LEU A 226 -5.18 -17.19 -14.91
N LYS A 227 -5.13 -17.90 -13.79
CA LYS A 227 -6.31 -18.54 -13.20
C LYS A 227 -7.24 -17.48 -12.58
N PRO A 228 -8.56 -17.70 -12.57
CA PRO A 228 -9.51 -16.76 -11.95
C PRO A 228 -9.17 -16.43 -10.49
N GLU A 229 -8.71 -17.41 -9.72
CA GLU A 229 -8.28 -17.24 -8.33
C GLU A 229 -7.10 -16.25 -8.18
N GLN A 230 -6.18 -16.22 -9.17
CA GLN A 230 -5.03 -15.31 -9.15
C GLN A 230 -5.45 -13.88 -9.47
N ILE A 231 -6.37 -13.70 -10.43
CA ILE A 231 -6.99 -12.41 -10.74
C ILE A 231 -7.78 -11.90 -9.54
N GLU A 232 -8.51 -12.78 -8.87
CA GLU A 232 -9.27 -12.42 -7.68
C GLU A 232 -8.36 -12.06 -6.51
N SER A 233 -7.22 -12.73 -6.35
CA SER A 233 -6.19 -12.36 -5.37
C SER A 233 -5.63 -10.96 -5.65
N LEU A 234 -5.38 -10.59 -6.90
CA LEU A 234 -4.99 -9.22 -7.26
C LEU A 234 -6.06 -8.22 -6.76
N ARG A 235 -7.32 -8.44 -7.13
CA ARG A 235 -8.42 -7.49 -6.86
C ARG A 235 -8.79 -7.39 -5.38
N LYS A 236 -8.84 -8.51 -4.65
CA LYS A 236 -9.34 -8.57 -3.26
C LYS A 236 -8.25 -8.48 -2.20
N VAL A 237 -6.99 -8.71 -2.55
CA VAL A 237 -5.88 -8.79 -1.58
C VAL A 237 -4.81 -7.77 -1.91
N ILE A 238 -4.27 -7.80 -3.13
CA ILE A 238 -3.13 -6.94 -3.51
C ILE A 238 -3.56 -5.47 -3.67
N LEU A 239 -4.61 -5.18 -4.44
CA LEU A 239 -5.05 -3.78 -4.62
C LEU A 239 -5.46 -3.11 -3.29
N PRO A 240 -6.16 -3.77 -2.36
CA PRO A 240 -6.48 -3.18 -1.06
C PRO A 240 -5.27 -2.86 -0.16
N LEU A 241 -4.08 -3.39 -0.41
CA LEU A 241 -2.85 -2.99 0.31
C LEU A 241 -2.48 -1.52 0.06
N HIS A 242 -3.14 -0.84 -0.87
CA HIS A 242 -3.06 0.61 -1.03
C HIS A 242 -3.77 1.41 0.06
N LYS A 243 -4.68 0.79 0.83
CA LYS A 243 -5.50 1.50 1.82
C LYS A 243 -4.71 1.98 3.05
N PRO A 244 -3.88 1.14 3.71
CA PRO A 244 -3.22 1.52 4.96
C PRO A 244 -2.37 2.77 4.84
N TRP A 245 -2.22 3.50 5.95
CA TRP A 245 -1.42 4.73 6.00
C TRP A 245 0.09 4.44 5.90
N SER A 246 0.52 3.30 6.43
CA SER A 246 1.91 2.81 6.45
C SER A 246 2.45 2.31 5.11
N ILE A 247 1.77 2.60 3.98
CA ILE A 247 2.17 2.15 2.64
C ILE A 247 3.59 2.55 2.26
N SER A 248 4.14 3.63 2.84
CA SER A 248 5.51 4.08 2.59
C SER A 248 6.56 2.99 2.81
N THR A 249 6.33 2.06 3.74
CA THR A 249 7.28 1.02 4.13
C THR A 249 7.34 -0.16 3.13
N TYR A 250 6.28 -0.38 2.34
CA TYR A 250 6.16 -1.55 1.45
C TYR A 250 5.72 -1.21 0.01
N HIS A 251 5.50 0.07 -0.32
CA HIS A 251 5.03 0.48 -1.65
C HIS A 251 5.94 0.00 -2.80
N PRO A 252 7.29 0.10 -2.74
CA PRO A 252 8.12 -0.38 -3.84
C PRO A 252 7.88 -1.86 -4.17
N GLN A 253 7.67 -2.69 -3.13
CA GLN A 253 7.39 -4.12 -3.26
C GLN A 253 5.97 -4.38 -3.79
N LEU A 254 5.00 -3.55 -3.39
CA LEU A 254 3.62 -3.61 -3.89
C LEU A 254 3.56 -3.24 -5.38
N ALA A 255 4.18 -2.14 -5.77
CA ALA A 255 4.25 -1.69 -7.15
C ALA A 255 4.93 -2.74 -8.03
N TYR A 256 6.06 -3.30 -7.58
CA TYR A 256 6.71 -4.44 -8.25
C TYR A 256 5.75 -5.62 -8.42
N CYS A 257 5.01 -6.00 -7.38
CA CYS A 257 4.04 -7.10 -7.48
C CYS A 257 2.94 -6.82 -8.51
N ILE A 258 2.47 -5.58 -8.63
CA ILE A 258 1.43 -5.18 -9.60
C ILE A 258 1.97 -5.19 -11.02
N VAL A 259 3.18 -4.69 -11.23
CA VAL A 259 3.92 -4.78 -12.49
C VAL A 259 4.05 -6.24 -12.92
N GLN A 260 4.41 -7.15 -12.01
CA GLN A 260 4.48 -8.57 -12.30
C GLN A 260 3.13 -9.18 -12.74
N PHE A 261 1.99 -8.67 -12.25
CA PHE A 261 0.68 -9.08 -12.77
C PHE A 261 0.43 -8.54 -14.19
N LEU A 262 0.76 -7.28 -14.45
CA LEU A 262 0.60 -6.67 -15.77
C LEU A 262 1.48 -7.32 -16.85
N GLU A 263 2.71 -7.71 -16.50
CA GLU A 263 3.59 -8.49 -17.39
C GLU A 263 2.96 -9.82 -17.83
N LYS A 264 2.06 -10.39 -17.02
CA LYS A 264 1.33 -11.64 -17.35
C LYS A 264 0.10 -11.41 -18.20
N ASP A 265 -0.63 -10.33 -17.93
CA ASP A 265 -1.86 -9.98 -18.62
C ASP A 265 -2.14 -8.48 -18.51
N THR A 266 -1.94 -7.73 -19.60
CA THR A 266 -2.15 -6.28 -19.65
C THR A 266 -3.61 -5.88 -19.51
N SER A 267 -4.56 -6.79 -19.77
CA SER A 267 -6.00 -6.52 -19.59
C SER A 267 -6.41 -6.31 -18.14
N LEU A 268 -5.52 -6.66 -17.19
CA LEU A 268 -5.69 -6.40 -15.77
C LEU A 268 -5.57 -4.93 -15.40
N LEU A 269 -5.01 -4.08 -16.29
CA LEU A 269 -4.88 -2.64 -16.07
C LEU A 269 -6.20 -2.00 -15.65
N LYS A 270 -7.31 -2.38 -16.28
CA LYS A 270 -8.64 -1.86 -15.94
C LYS A 270 -9.02 -2.11 -14.47
N TYR A 271 -8.59 -3.22 -13.88
CA TYR A 271 -8.84 -3.53 -12.48
C TYR A 271 -7.87 -2.76 -11.58
N ILE A 272 -6.58 -2.75 -11.93
CA ILE A 272 -5.54 -2.04 -11.16
C ILE A 272 -5.88 -0.55 -11.04
N VAL A 273 -6.25 0.09 -12.14
CA VAL A 273 -6.58 1.51 -12.17
C VAL A 273 -7.93 1.78 -11.51
N ASN A 274 -9.02 1.11 -11.94
CA ASN A 274 -10.37 1.48 -11.51
C ASN A 274 -10.74 0.92 -10.12
N GLU A 275 -10.27 -0.27 -9.76
CA GLU A 275 -10.57 -0.91 -8.47
C GLU A 275 -9.45 -0.71 -7.44
N GLY A 276 -8.26 -0.29 -7.86
CA GLY A 276 -7.11 -0.01 -7.00
C GLY A 276 -6.78 1.48 -6.92
N ILE A 277 -5.89 1.96 -7.79
CA ILE A 277 -5.27 3.29 -7.72
C ILE A 277 -6.31 4.42 -7.61
N LEU A 278 -7.28 4.48 -8.53
CA LEU A 278 -8.28 5.56 -8.53
C LEU A 278 -9.34 5.40 -7.44
N ARG A 279 -9.63 4.16 -7.03
CA ARG A 279 -10.58 3.86 -5.95
C ARG A 279 -10.02 4.28 -4.59
N PHE A 280 -8.74 4.03 -4.35
CA PHE A 280 -8.05 4.30 -3.08
C PHE A 280 -7.24 5.61 -3.13
N TRP A 281 -7.52 6.47 -4.11
CA TRP A 281 -6.77 7.71 -4.32
C TRP A 281 -6.71 8.58 -3.06
N PRO A 282 -5.51 8.93 -2.55
CA PRO A 282 -5.37 9.68 -1.32
C PRO A 282 -5.92 11.10 -1.46
N LYS A 283 -6.65 11.58 -0.45
CA LYS A 283 -7.20 12.94 -0.43
C LYS A 283 -6.48 13.89 0.53
N ALA A 284 -5.80 13.35 1.54
CA ALA A 284 -5.19 14.13 2.63
C ALA A 284 -3.69 13.85 2.84
N HIS A 285 -3.09 12.98 2.02
CA HIS A 285 -1.70 12.54 2.19
C HIS A 285 -0.90 12.78 0.89
N SER A 286 -0.06 13.80 0.88
CA SER A 286 0.69 14.22 -0.31
C SER A 286 1.71 13.17 -0.76
N ALA A 287 2.58 12.69 0.15
CA ALA A 287 3.58 11.68 -0.20
C ALA A 287 2.94 10.41 -0.79
N LYS A 288 1.88 9.88 -0.17
CA LYS A 288 1.10 8.76 -0.71
C LYS A 288 0.51 9.05 -2.09
N THR A 289 0.07 10.28 -2.35
CA THR A 289 -0.42 10.68 -3.68
C THR A 289 0.69 10.62 -4.73
N VAL A 290 1.92 11.05 -4.37
CA VAL A 290 3.10 10.93 -5.25
C VAL A 290 3.40 9.46 -5.55
N MET A 291 3.32 8.58 -4.54
CA MET A 291 3.52 7.13 -4.72
C MET A 291 2.52 6.55 -5.74
N PHE A 292 1.23 6.90 -5.62
CA PHE A 292 0.20 6.46 -6.57
C PHE A 292 0.42 7.01 -7.98
N LEU A 293 0.91 8.25 -8.12
CA LEU A 293 1.27 8.83 -9.42
C LEU A 293 2.44 8.08 -10.07
N ASN A 294 3.44 7.69 -9.27
CA ASN A 294 4.58 6.89 -9.75
C ASN A 294 4.13 5.51 -10.23
N GLU A 295 3.35 4.80 -9.42
CA GLU A 295 2.83 3.47 -9.79
C GLU A 295 1.92 3.55 -11.02
N LEU A 296 1.07 4.57 -11.10
CA LEU A 296 0.20 4.77 -12.26
C LEU A 296 0.98 5.01 -13.54
N GLU A 297 2.05 5.81 -13.50
CA GLU A 297 2.92 6.01 -14.68
C GLU A 297 3.56 4.70 -15.11
N GLU A 298 4.17 3.96 -14.19
CA GLU A 298 4.82 2.67 -14.48
C GLU A 298 3.83 1.66 -15.08
N CYS A 299 2.60 1.59 -14.55
CA CYS A 299 1.54 0.74 -15.10
C CYS A 299 1.14 1.15 -16.52
N LEU A 300 1.06 2.46 -16.81
CA LEU A 300 0.65 2.98 -18.11
C LEU A 300 1.74 2.84 -19.19
N GLU A 301 3.01 2.80 -18.81
CA GLU A 301 4.13 2.60 -19.75
C GLU A 301 4.18 1.18 -20.34
N MET A 302 3.62 0.19 -19.63
CA MET A 302 3.71 -1.23 -20.02
C MET A 302 2.58 -1.72 -20.92
N VAL A 303 1.52 -0.93 -21.13
CA VAL A 303 0.28 -1.40 -21.75
C VAL A 303 0.16 -1.00 -23.21
N ASN A 304 -0.61 -1.80 -23.94
CA ASN A 304 -0.96 -1.51 -25.32
C ASN A 304 -2.13 -0.51 -25.41
N GLU A 305 -2.37 -0.03 -26.62
CA GLU A 305 -3.41 0.96 -26.92
C GLU A 305 -4.83 0.46 -26.58
N ALA A 306 -5.13 -0.84 -26.80
CA ALA A 306 -6.45 -1.39 -26.54
C ALA A 306 -6.80 -1.39 -25.04
N ASP A 307 -5.84 -1.73 -24.18
CA ASP A 307 -6.01 -1.72 -22.72
C ASP A 307 -6.03 -0.27 -22.19
N PHE A 308 -5.23 0.63 -22.78
CA PHE A 308 -5.22 2.05 -22.44
C PHE A 308 -6.59 2.72 -22.62
N VAL A 309 -7.30 2.43 -23.72
CA VAL A 309 -8.66 2.97 -23.98
C VAL A 309 -9.62 2.68 -22.84
N THR A 310 -9.46 1.55 -22.14
CA THR A 310 -10.34 1.16 -21.03
C THR A 310 -10.18 2.04 -19.79
N VAL A 311 -9.06 2.76 -19.67
CA VAL A 311 -8.73 3.56 -18.47
C VAL A 311 -8.43 5.04 -18.77
N MET A 312 -8.23 5.43 -20.04
CA MET A 312 -7.77 6.77 -20.40
C MET A 312 -8.65 7.88 -19.82
N VAL A 313 -9.99 7.78 -19.91
CA VAL A 313 -10.89 8.83 -19.44
C VAL A 313 -10.80 9.05 -17.92
N PRO A 314 -10.96 8.02 -17.06
CA PRO A 314 -10.85 8.23 -15.62
C PRO A 314 -9.43 8.63 -15.18
N VAL A 315 -8.38 8.13 -15.83
CA VAL A 315 -6.99 8.51 -15.57
C VAL A 315 -6.76 10.00 -15.86
N PHE A 316 -7.09 10.47 -17.06
CA PHE A 316 -6.85 11.86 -17.45
C PHE A 316 -7.74 12.83 -16.67
N LYS A 317 -8.95 12.44 -16.26
CA LYS A 317 -9.74 13.22 -15.30
C LYS A 317 -9.03 13.37 -13.95
N ARG A 318 -8.39 12.29 -13.47
CA ARG A 318 -7.63 12.33 -12.20
C ARG A 318 -6.38 13.21 -12.31
N LEU A 319 -5.62 13.06 -13.39
CA LEU A 319 -4.43 13.87 -13.65
C LEU A 319 -4.80 15.36 -13.78
N ALA A 320 -5.87 15.67 -14.53
CA ALA A 320 -6.38 17.03 -14.70
C ALA A 320 -6.74 17.71 -13.36
N ALA A 321 -7.38 16.97 -12.45
CA ALA A 321 -7.65 17.48 -11.10
C ALA A 321 -6.35 17.79 -10.32
N GLY A 322 -5.26 17.08 -10.62
CA GLY A 322 -3.94 17.30 -10.02
C GLY A 322 -3.23 18.57 -10.48
N TYR A 323 -3.42 19.02 -11.73
CA TYR A 323 -2.68 20.17 -12.29
C TYR A 323 -2.88 21.48 -11.55
N THR A 324 -4.04 21.64 -10.89
CA THR A 324 -4.43 22.85 -10.15
C THR A 324 -4.26 22.68 -8.64
N ASN A 325 -3.62 21.59 -8.19
CA ASN A 325 -3.41 21.34 -6.77
C ASN A 325 -2.49 22.41 -6.17
N THR A 326 -2.88 22.96 -5.02
CA THR A 326 -2.11 24.00 -4.32
C THR A 326 -0.73 23.51 -3.87
N HIS A 327 -0.59 22.20 -3.65
CA HIS A 327 0.69 21.57 -3.31
C HIS A 327 1.52 21.37 -4.57
N PHE A 328 2.59 22.15 -4.72
CA PHE A 328 3.35 22.21 -5.98
C PHE A 328 3.88 20.84 -6.44
N GLN A 329 4.43 20.01 -5.54
CA GLN A 329 4.95 18.68 -5.92
C GLN A 329 3.87 17.77 -6.54
N LEU A 330 2.61 17.89 -6.10
CA LEU A 330 1.51 17.08 -6.64
C LEU A 330 1.09 17.56 -8.02
N ALA A 331 0.99 18.88 -8.20
CA ALA A 331 0.67 19.48 -9.48
C ALA A 331 1.78 19.23 -10.51
N GLU A 332 3.04 19.47 -10.13
CA GLU A 332 4.21 19.16 -10.95
C GLU A 332 4.23 17.68 -11.33
N ARG A 333 4.12 16.75 -10.36
CA ARG A 333 4.14 15.32 -10.67
C ARG A 333 2.99 14.89 -11.58
N SER A 334 1.78 15.41 -11.38
CA SER A 334 0.62 15.12 -12.25
C SER A 334 0.85 15.59 -13.69
N LEU A 335 1.46 16.76 -13.87
CA LEU A 335 1.85 17.28 -15.19
C LEU A 335 2.94 16.41 -15.82
N ILE A 336 3.93 15.97 -15.03
CA ILE A 336 5.01 15.08 -15.48
C ILE A 336 4.48 13.77 -16.07
N VAL A 337 3.59 13.09 -15.33
CA VAL A 337 2.97 11.86 -15.82
C VAL A 337 2.26 12.10 -17.15
N THR A 338 1.55 13.23 -17.28
CA THR A 338 0.77 13.57 -18.49
C THR A 338 1.64 13.77 -19.72
N TYR A 339 2.83 14.36 -19.56
CA TYR A 339 3.72 14.63 -20.69
C TYR A 339 4.71 13.49 -20.99
N ASN A 340 4.72 12.43 -20.17
CA ASN A 340 5.49 11.22 -20.44
C ASN A 340 5.37 10.82 -21.91
N ALA A 341 6.49 10.58 -22.59
CA ALA A 341 6.50 10.43 -24.05
C ALA A 341 5.62 9.26 -24.54
N THR A 342 5.63 8.14 -23.82
CA THR A 342 4.82 6.96 -24.15
C THR A 342 3.34 7.25 -23.95
N LEU A 343 2.97 7.80 -22.79
CA LEU A 343 1.59 8.13 -22.48
C LEU A 343 1.04 9.21 -23.42
N PHE A 344 1.82 10.26 -23.67
CA PHE A 344 1.41 11.37 -24.54
C PHE A 344 1.20 10.91 -25.98
N ASN A 345 2.06 10.03 -26.50
CA ASN A 345 1.88 9.44 -27.84
C ASN A 345 0.58 8.64 -27.93
N MET A 346 0.29 7.76 -26.95
CA MET A 346 -0.99 7.04 -26.92
C MET A 346 -2.18 8.00 -26.78
N ALA A 347 -2.07 9.01 -25.93
CA ALA A 347 -3.12 9.99 -25.72
C ALA A 347 -3.40 10.85 -26.96
N SER A 348 -2.38 11.10 -27.79
CA SER A 348 -2.51 11.85 -29.04
C SER A 348 -3.39 11.14 -30.06
N ASN A 349 -3.43 9.81 -30.06
CA ASN A 349 -4.34 9.02 -30.91
C ASN A 349 -5.83 9.18 -30.51
N TYR A 350 -6.09 9.65 -29.29
CA TYR A 350 -7.43 9.87 -28.73
C TYR A 350 -7.65 11.33 -28.32
N VAL A 351 -7.04 12.25 -29.07
CA VAL A 351 -7.05 13.70 -28.78
C VAL A 351 -8.48 14.25 -28.65
N ASP A 352 -9.41 13.77 -29.47
CA ASP A 352 -10.82 14.11 -29.49
C ASP A 352 -11.56 13.78 -28.19
N VAL A 353 -11.05 12.83 -27.39
CA VAL A 353 -11.59 12.50 -26.07
C VAL A 353 -10.77 13.14 -24.94
N ILE A 354 -9.44 13.14 -25.06
CA ILE A 354 -8.55 13.53 -23.96
C ILE A 354 -8.37 15.05 -23.87
N LEU A 355 -8.24 15.75 -25.00
CA LEU A 355 -7.99 17.19 -25.02
C LEU A 355 -9.10 17.99 -24.30
N PRO A 356 -10.41 17.73 -24.51
CA PRO A 356 -11.47 18.41 -23.77
C PRO A 356 -11.41 18.19 -22.24
N ILE A 357 -10.81 17.08 -21.78
CA ILE A 357 -10.68 16.76 -20.35
C ILE A 357 -9.53 17.55 -19.73
N VAL A 358 -8.37 17.60 -20.39
CA VAL A 358 -7.16 18.22 -19.81
C VAL A 358 -7.07 19.71 -20.02
N LEU A 359 -7.59 20.22 -21.15
CA LEU A 359 -7.43 21.62 -21.55
C LEU A 359 -7.96 22.62 -20.51
N PRO A 360 -9.14 22.42 -19.88
CA PRO A 360 -9.60 23.33 -18.84
C PRO A 360 -8.66 23.40 -17.63
N ALA A 361 -8.12 22.25 -17.22
CA ALA A 361 -7.20 22.18 -16.09
C ALA A 361 -5.83 22.76 -16.42
N LEU A 362 -5.30 22.52 -17.62
CA LEU A 362 -4.06 23.13 -18.09
C LEU A 362 -4.17 24.65 -18.19
N ASN A 363 -5.28 25.17 -18.75
CA ASN A 363 -5.53 26.62 -18.80
C ASN A 363 -5.64 27.22 -17.40
N ALA A 364 -6.17 26.50 -16.42
CA ALA A 364 -6.19 26.96 -15.03
C ALA A 364 -4.78 26.92 -14.40
N ALA A 365 -3.97 25.91 -14.73
CA ALA A 365 -2.59 25.78 -14.24
C ALA A 365 -1.64 26.89 -14.75
N LEU A 366 -1.95 27.54 -15.89
CA LEU A 366 -1.27 28.78 -16.33
C LEU A 366 -1.35 29.92 -15.31
N HIS A 367 -2.34 29.89 -14.42
CA HIS A 367 -2.52 30.88 -13.35
C HIS A 367 -2.14 30.32 -11.97
N HIS A 368 -1.45 29.18 -11.92
CA HIS A 368 -0.99 28.59 -10.68
C HIS A 368 0.05 29.49 -9.99
N TRP A 369 0.12 29.53 -8.66
CA TRP A 369 1.03 30.43 -7.93
C TRP A 369 2.52 30.14 -8.18
N HIS A 370 2.85 28.88 -8.51
CA HIS A 370 4.21 28.41 -8.75
C HIS A 370 4.58 28.50 -10.24
N ILE A 371 5.65 29.24 -10.55
CA ILE A 371 6.09 29.54 -11.93
C ILE A 371 6.47 28.26 -12.70
N GLY A 372 7.12 27.28 -12.06
CA GLY A 372 7.49 26.02 -12.72
C GLY A 372 6.27 25.24 -13.23
N ILE A 373 5.14 25.32 -12.50
CA ILE A 373 3.89 24.66 -12.92
C ILE A 373 3.29 25.37 -14.12
N GLN A 374 3.35 26.71 -14.15
CA GLN A 374 2.92 27.50 -15.31
C GLN A 374 3.72 27.09 -16.56
N GLY A 375 5.06 27.02 -16.45
CA GLY A 375 5.92 26.61 -17.57
C GLY A 375 5.67 25.19 -18.06
N HIS A 376 5.39 24.24 -17.15
CA HIS A 376 4.97 22.89 -17.56
C HIS A 376 3.62 22.89 -18.26
N ALA A 377 2.64 23.65 -17.76
CA ALA A 377 1.33 23.77 -18.38
C ALA A 377 1.41 24.39 -19.79
N GLU A 378 2.22 25.45 -19.98
CA GLU A 378 2.49 26.05 -21.29
C GLU A 378 3.07 25.02 -22.27
N SER A 379 4.12 24.30 -21.86
CA SER A 379 4.75 23.30 -22.72
C SER A 379 3.80 22.17 -23.14
N ILE A 380 2.92 21.73 -22.24
CA ILE A 380 1.92 20.69 -22.55
C ILE A 380 0.84 21.24 -23.49
N LEU A 381 0.39 22.48 -23.30
CA LEU A 381 -0.59 23.12 -24.18
C LEU A 381 -0.06 23.28 -25.61
N ASP A 382 1.20 23.71 -25.75
CA ASP A 382 1.84 23.83 -27.06
C ASP A 382 1.88 22.48 -27.79
N LYS A 383 2.26 21.40 -27.09
CA LYS A 383 2.23 20.06 -27.68
C LYS A 383 0.83 19.63 -28.12
N TRP A 384 -0.20 19.86 -27.30
CA TRP A 384 -1.57 19.53 -27.70
C TRP A 384 -2.05 20.33 -28.91
N LYS A 385 -1.64 21.60 -29.00
CA LYS A 385 -1.92 22.45 -30.15
C LYS A 385 -1.22 21.94 -31.41
N GLU A 386 0.01 21.42 -31.30
CA GLU A 386 0.72 20.78 -32.42
C GLU A 386 0.01 19.51 -32.91
N VAL A 387 -0.57 18.71 -32.01
CA VAL A 387 -1.28 17.47 -32.35
C VAL A 387 -2.54 17.75 -33.17
N ASN A 388 -3.40 18.68 -32.73
CA ASN A 388 -4.61 19.05 -33.46
C ASN A 388 -4.99 20.53 -33.23
N PRO A 389 -4.52 21.46 -34.07
CA PRO A 389 -4.79 22.90 -33.91
C PRO A 389 -6.28 23.26 -33.99
N GLU A 390 -7.03 22.62 -34.89
CA GLU A 390 -8.44 22.95 -35.12
C GLU A 390 -9.31 22.58 -33.91
N LEU A 391 -9.10 21.37 -33.38
CA LEU A 391 -9.78 20.91 -32.18
C LEU A 391 -9.37 21.70 -30.95
N PHE A 392 -8.09 22.06 -30.83
CA PHE A 392 -7.59 22.91 -29.75
C PHE A 392 -8.32 24.26 -29.72
N ASP A 393 -8.39 24.94 -30.86
CA ASP A 393 -9.09 26.23 -30.97
C ASP A 393 -10.59 26.10 -30.69
N GLN A 394 -11.21 24.98 -31.11
CA GLN A 394 -12.60 24.68 -30.76
C GLN A 394 -12.79 24.52 -29.25
N CYS A 395 -11.97 23.71 -28.59
CA CYS A 395 -12.08 23.48 -27.15
C CYS A 395 -11.82 24.77 -26.35
N MET A 396 -10.90 25.63 -26.81
CA MET A 396 -10.65 26.94 -26.21
C MET A 396 -11.87 27.89 -26.33
N ARG A 397 -12.56 27.89 -27.47
CA ARG A 397 -13.81 28.66 -27.64
C ARG A 397 -14.92 28.13 -26.73
N GLU A 398 -15.06 26.81 -26.64
CA GLU A 398 -16.05 26.17 -25.77
C GLU A 398 -15.78 26.46 -24.29
N LEU A 399 -14.52 26.41 -23.87
CA LEU A 399 -14.10 26.78 -22.52
C LEU A 399 -14.44 28.24 -22.20
N ALA A 400 -14.19 29.17 -23.12
CA ALA A 400 -14.55 30.57 -22.94
C ALA A 400 -16.07 30.77 -22.85
N HIS A 401 -16.84 30.05 -23.66
CA HIS A 401 -18.30 30.05 -23.61
C HIS A 401 -18.84 29.51 -22.28
N ASN A 402 -18.31 28.38 -21.81
CA ASN A 402 -18.70 27.76 -20.54
C ASN A 402 -18.39 28.68 -19.35
N LYS A 403 -17.24 29.35 -19.33
CA LYS A 403 -16.91 30.34 -18.30
C LYS A 403 -17.90 31.51 -18.23
N GLU A 404 -18.35 32.01 -19.39
CA GLU A 404 -19.36 33.07 -19.45
C GLU A 404 -20.74 32.57 -18.96
N LEU A 405 -21.11 31.33 -19.29
CA LEU A 405 -22.34 30.70 -18.83
C LEU A 405 -22.33 30.50 -17.31
N GLU A 406 -21.22 29.99 -16.76
CA GLU A 406 -21.02 29.80 -15.31
C GLU A 406 -21.12 31.13 -14.57
N LYS A 407 -20.53 32.19 -15.10
CA LYS A 407 -20.62 33.53 -14.54
C LYS A 407 -22.06 34.05 -14.50
N LYS A 408 -22.82 33.88 -15.59
CA LYS A 408 -24.24 34.25 -15.64
C LYS A 408 -25.06 33.49 -14.59
N HIS A 409 -24.87 32.17 -14.49
CA HIS A 409 -25.55 31.35 -13.50
C HIS A 409 -25.19 31.74 -12.06
N HIS A 410 -23.92 32.10 -11.82
CA HIS A 410 -23.48 32.61 -10.53
C HIS A 410 -24.14 33.96 -10.18
N ASP A 411 -24.21 34.88 -11.14
CA ASP A 411 -24.84 36.19 -10.97
C ASP A 411 -26.36 36.05 -10.72
N GLU A 412 -27.03 35.15 -11.44
CA GLU A 412 -28.44 34.80 -11.23
C GLU A 412 -28.68 34.21 -9.84
N SER A 413 -27.84 33.25 -9.43
CA SER A 413 -27.90 32.64 -8.09
C SER A 413 -27.70 33.69 -7.00
N LYS A 414 -26.71 34.58 -7.16
CA LYS A 414 -26.45 35.67 -6.23
C LYS A 414 -27.62 36.65 -6.13
N SER A 415 -28.26 36.97 -7.26
CA SER A 415 -29.46 37.81 -7.32
C SER A 415 -30.64 37.16 -6.58
N LEU A 416 -30.83 35.85 -6.77
CA LEU A 416 -31.85 35.08 -6.05
C LEU A 416 -31.60 35.08 -4.54
N TRP A 417 -30.37 34.79 -4.10
CA TRP A 417 -30.00 34.83 -2.68
C TRP A 417 -30.19 36.22 -2.07
N ASN A 418 -29.81 37.29 -2.76
CA ASN A 418 -30.05 38.67 -2.31
C ASN A 418 -31.55 38.98 -2.18
N THR A 419 -32.38 38.41 -3.06
CA THR A 419 -33.83 38.59 -3.01
C THR A 419 -34.43 37.85 -1.81
N ILE A 420 -33.99 36.62 -1.56
CA ILE A 420 -34.37 35.82 -0.39
C ILE A 420 -33.96 36.55 0.90
N GLU A 421 -32.73 37.05 0.97
CA GLU A 421 -32.23 37.80 2.12
C GLU A 421 -33.05 39.06 2.39
N LYS A 422 -33.37 39.85 1.36
CA LYS A 422 -34.26 41.03 1.48
C LYS A 422 -35.67 40.64 1.93
N PHE A 423 -36.20 39.54 1.43
CA PHE A 423 -37.53 39.06 1.82
C PHE A 423 -37.55 38.58 3.28
N ALA A 424 -36.52 37.86 3.71
CA ALA A 424 -36.33 37.42 5.09
C ALA A 424 -36.12 38.61 6.05
N ALA A 425 -35.34 39.61 5.67
CA ALA A 425 -35.12 40.82 6.48
C ALA A 425 -36.43 41.62 6.69
N ARG A 426 -37.28 41.71 5.66
CA ARG A 426 -38.61 42.34 5.76
C ARG A 426 -39.54 41.58 6.71
N HIS A 427 -39.56 40.25 6.62
CA HIS A 427 -40.40 39.42 7.49
C HIS A 427 -39.86 39.31 8.92
N SER A 428 -38.55 39.44 9.13
CA SER A 428 -37.95 39.57 10.47
C SER A 428 -38.44 40.85 11.18
N HIS A 429 -38.53 41.95 10.43
CA HIS A 429 -39.08 43.22 10.94
C HIS A 429 -40.59 43.14 11.23
N ASP A 430 -41.35 42.40 10.41
CA ASP A 430 -42.77 42.14 10.65
C ASP A 430 -43.02 41.20 11.85
N TYR A 431 -42.17 40.19 12.08
CA TYR A 431 -42.22 39.36 13.29
C TYR A 431 -41.86 40.16 14.56
N ALA A 432 -40.89 41.08 14.49
CA ALA A 432 -40.55 41.98 15.60
C ALA A 432 -41.70 42.96 15.91
N LEU A 433 -42.37 43.50 14.89
CA LEU A 433 -43.54 44.38 15.04
C LEU A 433 -44.80 43.64 15.51
N LEU A 434 -44.95 42.36 15.17
CA LEU A 434 -46.02 41.48 15.68
C LEU A 434 -45.79 41.11 17.15
N ASN A 435 -44.54 40.90 17.59
CA ASN A 435 -44.22 40.70 19.00
C ASN A 435 -44.44 41.98 19.83
N ASP A 436 -44.04 43.15 19.33
CA ASP A 436 -44.25 44.44 20.03
C ASP A 436 -45.75 44.83 20.09
N LYS A 437 -46.56 44.40 19.12
CA LYS A 437 -48.04 44.52 19.16
C LYS A 437 -48.71 43.48 20.08
N ASN A 438 -48.15 42.29 20.23
CA ASN A 438 -48.64 41.29 21.18
C ASN A 438 -48.30 41.65 22.63
N GLU A 439 -47.15 42.30 22.88
CA GLU A 439 -46.84 42.86 24.21
C GLU A 439 -47.79 44.00 24.59
N LYS A 440 -48.23 44.82 23.63
CA LYS A 440 -49.24 45.87 23.88
C LYS A 440 -50.68 45.35 23.98
N ARG A 441 -51.00 44.21 23.35
CA ARG A 441 -52.33 43.57 23.47
C ARG A 441 -52.52 42.78 24.75
N ASN A 442 -51.47 42.30 25.40
CA ASN A 442 -51.54 41.61 26.70
C ASN A 442 -51.80 42.55 27.90
N SER A 443 -52.23 43.80 27.66
CA SER A 443 -52.63 44.76 28.70
C SER A 443 -54.15 44.98 28.81
N VAL A 444 -54.97 44.32 27.97
CA VAL A 444 -56.43 44.27 28.14
C VAL A 444 -56.89 42.84 27.88
N GLY A 445 -57.55 42.25 28.86
CA GLY A 445 -57.76 40.81 29.00
C GLY A 445 -58.64 40.10 27.96
N ASP A 446 -58.50 38.78 28.07
CA ASP A 446 -59.36 37.65 27.69
C ASP A 446 -59.47 37.15 26.23
N ASP A 447 -59.17 35.85 26.13
CA ASP A 447 -59.76 34.80 25.28
C ASP A 447 -59.87 35.03 23.77
N GLN A 448 -58.77 34.78 23.04
CA GLN A 448 -58.80 34.23 21.66
C GLN A 448 -57.37 33.91 21.13
N SER A 449 -56.66 32.94 21.72
CA SER A 449 -55.29 32.58 21.25
C SER A 449 -55.23 31.47 20.18
N ASN A 450 -56.35 30.86 19.78
CA ASN A 450 -56.32 29.63 18.95
C ASN A 450 -56.73 29.77 17.47
N SER A 451 -57.04 30.97 16.97
CA SER A 451 -57.41 31.17 15.55
C SER A 451 -56.28 31.71 14.67
N VAL A 452 -55.31 32.43 15.25
CA VAL A 452 -54.29 33.18 14.49
C VAL A 452 -53.11 32.29 14.06
N GLN A 453 -52.70 31.31 14.87
CA GLN A 453 -51.63 30.37 14.51
C GLN A 453 -52.00 29.48 13.31
N LYS A 454 -53.29 29.16 13.12
CA LYS A 454 -53.75 28.28 12.04
C LYS A 454 -53.74 28.95 10.66
N VAL A 455 -53.98 30.27 10.61
CA VAL A 455 -53.97 31.06 9.36
C VAL A 455 -52.54 31.38 8.90
N LEU A 456 -51.59 31.50 9.82
CA LEU A 456 -50.17 31.70 9.52
C LEU A 456 -49.50 30.44 8.95
N SER A 457 -49.87 29.24 9.42
CA SER A 457 -49.38 27.98 8.84
C SER A 457 -49.87 27.74 7.41
N GLU A 458 -51.11 28.10 7.08
CA GLU A 458 -51.67 27.90 5.73
C GLU A 458 -51.09 28.85 4.68
N LYS A 459 -50.76 30.10 5.06
CA LYS A 459 -50.15 31.07 4.12
C LYS A 459 -48.66 30.81 3.85
N ILE A 460 -47.93 30.29 4.83
CA ILE A 460 -46.54 29.87 4.64
C ILE A 460 -46.49 28.63 3.73
N PHE A 461 -47.43 27.69 3.90
CA PHE A 461 -47.48 26.48 3.07
C PHE A 461 -47.88 26.76 1.60
N ASN A 462 -48.84 27.66 1.37
CA ASN A 462 -49.28 28.03 0.02
C ASN A 462 -48.28 28.91 -0.76
N GLY A 463 -47.33 29.57 -0.08
CA GLY A 463 -46.23 30.30 -0.73
C GLY A 463 -45.08 29.41 -1.18
N ILE A 464 -44.94 28.22 -0.60
CA ILE A 464 -43.88 27.26 -0.91
C ILE A 464 -44.28 26.37 -2.10
N SER A 465 -45.58 26.16 -2.35
CA SER A 465 -46.08 25.29 -3.44
C SER A 465 -45.86 25.83 -4.86
N SER A 466 -45.40 27.06 -5.05
CA SER A 466 -45.07 27.62 -6.38
C SER A 466 -43.57 27.58 -6.73
N ILE A 467 -42.75 26.93 -5.90
CA ILE A 467 -41.31 26.77 -6.14
C ILE A 467 -41.12 25.43 -6.85
N ASN A 468 -40.80 25.45 -8.14
CA ASN A 468 -40.34 24.26 -8.86
C ASN A 468 -39.17 23.61 -8.11
N PRO A 469 -39.13 22.27 -8.00
CA PRO A 469 -38.12 21.61 -7.18
C PRO A 469 -36.72 21.87 -7.73
N ILE A 470 -35.83 22.28 -6.83
CA ILE A 470 -34.39 22.44 -7.04
C ILE A 470 -33.84 21.07 -7.47
N PRO A 471 -33.11 20.95 -8.59
CA PRO A 471 -32.50 19.68 -8.96
C PRO A 471 -31.37 19.39 -7.96
N THR A 472 -31.60 18.39 -7.12
CA THR A 472 -30.57 17.81 -6.26
C THR A 472 -29.48 17.20 -7.14
N ARG A 473 -28.26 17.68 -6.94
CA ARG A 473 -27.02 17.14 -7.51
C ARG A 473 -26.94 15.66 -7.12
N ASN A 474 -27.17 14.77 -8.08
CA ASN A 474 -26.91 13.33 -7.90
C ASN A 474 -25.40 13.14 -7.69
N GLU A 475 -25.07 12.39 -6.64
CA GLU A 475 -23.74 11.87 -6.29
C GLU A 475 -23.23 10.85 -7.31
#